data_AF-A0A1S9U071-F1
#
_entry.id   AF-A0A1S9U071-F1
#
_cell.length_a   1.000
_cell.length_b   1.000
_cell.length_c   1.000
_cell.angle_alpha   90.00
_cell.angle_beta   90.00
_cell.angle_gamma   90.00
#
_symmetry.space_group_name_H-M   'P 1'
#
loop_
_entity.id
_entity.type
_entity.pdbx_description
1 polymer ?
#
loop_
_entity_poly.entity_id
_entity_poly.type
_entity_poly.pdbx_seq_one_letter_code
_entity_poly.pdbx_strand_id
1 'polypeptide(L)'
;MGTGLDAKSGHERASLRQALRMRHMTMISLGGVIGAGLFVGSGAVIQTTGPAAVVSYALAGFLVILIMRMLGEMATARPAVGSFAEYGRMALGEWAGFLMGWLYWYF
;
A
#
# COMPACT_ATOMS: atom_id res chain seq x y z
N MET A 1 -43.48 -4.08 -37.62
CA MET A 1 -42.67 -2.87 -37.36
C MET A 1 -42.21 -2.96 -35.91
N GLY A 2 -41.17 -3.77 -35.69
CA GLY A 2 -40.75 -4.21 -34.37
C GLY A 2 -39.28 -3.87 -34.11
N THR A 3 -39.08 -3.21 -32.95
CA THR A 3 -37.99 -3.40 -31.96
C THR A 3 -36.53 -3.11 -32.32
N GLY A 4 -35.86 -2.45 -31.37
CA GLY A 4 -34.40 -2.41 -31.19
C GLY A 4 -33.86 -0.99 -31.24
N LEU A 5 -33.90 -0.19 -30.16
CA LEU A 5 -32.88 -0.19 -29.10
C LEU A 5 -31.48 -0.49 -29.64
N ASP A 6 -30.63 0.54 -29.74
CA ASP A 6 -29.17 0.42 -29.56
C ASP A 6 -28.61 1.79 -29.17
N ALA A 7 -28.89 2.16 -27.92
CA ALA A 7 -28.09 3.13 -27.19
C ALA A 7 -26.67 2.56 -27.03
N LYS A 8 -25.75 2.94 -27.92
CA LYS A 8 -24.32 2.75 -27.69
C LYS A 8 -23.83 3.79 -26.69
N SER A 9 -24.16 3.59 -25.42
CA SER A 9 -23.41 4.13 -24.29
C SER A 9 -22.05 3.43 -24.22
N GLY A 10 -21.15 3.79 -25.14
CA GLY A 10 -19.76 3.42 -25.07
C GLY A 10 -19.11 4.10 -23.87
N HIS A 11 -19.15 3.45 -22.71
CA HIS A 11 -18.19 3.75 -21.64
C HIS A 11 -16.82 3.32 -22.15
N GLU A 12 -16.17 4.23 -22.89
CA GLU A 12 -14.75 4.18 -23.16
C GLU A 12 -14.06 4.24 -21.79
N ARG A 13 -13.79 3.08 -21.19
CA ARG A 13 -12.90 2.99 -20.04
C ARG A 13 -11.56 3.53 -20.55
N ALA A 14 -11.31 4.82 -20.32
CA ALA A 14 -10.05 5.46 -20.61
C ALA A 14 -8.95 4.58 -19.98
N SER A 15 -8.32 3.74 -20.79
CA SER A 15 -7.35 2.78 -20.27
C SER A 15 -6.18 3.60 -19.77
N LEU A 16 -5.88 3.51 -18.48
CA LEU A 16 -4.78 4.24 -17.90
C LEU A 16 -3.50 3.88 -18.66
N ARG A 17 -2.89 4.87 -19.31
CA ARG A 17 -1.65 4.66 -20.04
C ARG A 17 -0.57 4.29 -19.02
N GLN A 18 -0.02 3.09 -19.14
CA GLN A 18 1.03 2.61 -18.24
C GLN A 18 2.34 3.38 -18.51
N ALA A 19 2.42 4.59 -17.93
CA ALA A 19 3.52 5.53 -18.12
C ALA A 19 4.52 5.53 -16.94
N LEU A 20 4.20 4.83 -15.85
CA LEU A 20 5.06 4.73 -14.67
C LEU A 20 6.26 3.82 -14.97
N ARG A 21 7.41 4.45 -15.17
CA ARG A 21 8.71 3.76 -15.24
C ARG A 21 9.17 3.37 -13.84
N MET A 22 10.04 2.36 -13.74
CA MET A 22 10.63 1.88 -12.48
C MET A 22 11.19 3.01 -11.60
N ARG A 23 11.80 4.04 -12.22
CA ARG A 23 12.31 5.22 -11.52
C ARG A 23 11.20 6.01 -10.78
N HIS A 24 10.03 6.17 -11.41
CA HIS A 24 8.91 6.90 -10.81
C HIS A 24 8.33 6.11 -9.64
N MET A 25 8.22 4.77 -9.80
CA MET A 25 7.79 3.89 -8.71
C MET A 25 8.72 4.00 -7.50
N THR A 26 10.04 4.00 -7.74
CA THR A 26 11.05 4.13 -6.68
C THR A 26 10.96 5.50 -5.98
N MET A 27 10.76 6.58 -6.74
CA MET A 27 10.57 7.92 -6.17
C MET A 27 9.31 8.01 -5.31
N ILE A 28 8.20 7.39 -5.75
CA ILE A 28 6.96 7.34 -4.98
C ILE A 28 7.18 6.59 -3.66
N SER A 29 7.84 5.42 -3.70
CA SER A 29 8.14 4.67 -2.49
C SER A 29 9.07 5.42 -1.53
N LEU A 30 10.10 6.09 -2.06
CA LEU A 30 11.04 6.87 -1.24
C LEU A 30 10.32 8.04 -0.56
N GLY A 31 9.49 8.76 -1.32
CA GLY A 31 8.71 9.89 -0.80
C GLY A 31 7.71 9.49 0.28
N GLY A 32 7.12 8.28 0.17
CA GLY A 32 6.24 7.74 1.21
C GLY A 32 6.96 7.31 2.48
N VAL A 33 8.15 6.70 2.37
CA VAL A 33 8.89 6.15 3.52
C VAL A 33 9.66 7.23 4.28
N ILE A 34 10.28 8.19 3.57
CA ILE A 34 11.02 9.31 4.18
C ILE A 34 10.03 10.44 4.52
N GLY A 35 9.01 10.12 5.31
CA GLY A 35 7.96 11.05 5.71
C GLY A 35 8.29 11.82 6.99
N ALA A 36 7.34 12.62 7.45
CA ALA A 36 7.43 13.38 8.70
C ALA A 36 7.73 12.49 9.92
N GLY A 37 7.32 11.21 9.91
CA GLY A 37 7.57 10.27 11.00
C GLY A 37 9.06 10.06 11.31
N LEU A 38 9.94 10.07 10.30
CA LEU A 38 11.39 9.95 10.51
C LEU A 38 11.98 11.21 11.18
N PHE A 39 11.38 12.38 11.00
CA PHE A 39 11.93 13.63 11.55
C PHE A 39 11.26 14.03 12.86
N VAL A 40 9.93 13.98 12.91
CA VAL A 40 9.11 14.34 14.09
C VAL A 40 9.13 13.23 15.13
N GLY A 41 9.07 11.96 14.72
CA GLY A 41 9.04 10.81 15.63
C GLY A 41 10.40 10.49 16.25
N SER A 42 11.48 10.56 15.45
CA SER A 42 12.81 10.15 15.90
C SER A 42 13.34 10.98 17.07
N GLY A 43 13.07 12.28 17.08
CA GLY A 43 13.49 13.16 18.19
C GLY A 43 12.88 12.76 19.53
N ALA A 44 11.59 12.42 19.55
CA ALA A 44 10.90 11.96 20.74
C ALA A 44 11.37 10.55 21.18
N VAL A 45 11.58 9.64 20.24
CA VAL A 45 12.06 8.27 20.53
C VAL A 45 13.49 8.29 21.09
N ILE A 46 14.38 9.11 20.53
CA ILE A 46 15.77 9.22 21.01
C ILE A 46 15.80 9.84 22.41
N GLN A 47 15.00 10.87 22.69
CA GLN A 47 14.94 11.49 24.03
C GLN A 47 14.41 10.53 25.10
N THR A 48 13.43 9.69 24.76
CA THR A 48 12.79 8.77 25.72
C THR A 48 13.55 7.46 25.91
N THR A 49 14.20 6.96 24.85
CA THR A 49 14.80 5.61 24.83
C THR A 49 16.34 5.63 24.90
N GLY A 50 16.97 6.78 24.63
CA GLY A 50 18.43 6.90 24.64
C GLY A 50 19.12 6.02 23.58
N PRO A 51 20.31 5.46 23.85
CA PRO A 51 21.06 4.65 22.87
C PRO A 51 20.32 3.41 22.38
N ALA A 52 19.37 2.89 23.17
CA ALA A 52 18.55 1.75 22.78
C ALA A 52 17.61 2.05 21.60
N ALA A 53 17.39 3.33 21.26
CA ALA A 53 16.61 3.73 20.08
C ALA A 53 17.16 3.08 18.80
N VAL A 54 18.49 2.98 18.65
CA VAL A 54 19.12 2.39 17.46
C VAL A 54 18.75 0.91 17.33
N VAL A 55 18.79 0.16 18.44
CA VAL A 55 18.44 -1.27 18.46
C VAL A 55 16.95 -1.45 18.16
N SER A 56 16.09 -0.60 18.72
CA SER A 56 14.65 -0.61 18.45
C SER A 56 14.34 -0.34 16.97
N TYR A 57 14.99 0.66 16.35
CA TYR A 57 14.83 0.95 14.93
C TYR A 57 15.37 -0.17 14.04
N ALA A 58 16.49 -0.80 14.41
CA ALA A 58 17.03 -1.95 13.68
C ALA A 58 16.07 -3.15 13.72
N LEU A 59 15.51 -3.45 14.90
CA LEU A 59 14.55 -4.54 15.06
C LEU A 59 13.24 -4.25 14.32
N ALA A 60 12.72 -3.03 14.43
CA ALA A 60 11.53 -2.60 13.69
C ALA A 60 11.77 -2.68 12.17
N GLY A 61 12.92 -2.18 11.69
CA GLY A 61 13.30 -2.26 10.28
C GLY A 61 13.42 -3.72 9.79
N PHE A 62 13.98 -4.61 10.61
CA PHE A 62 14.04 -6.04 10.30
C PHE A 62 12.63 -6.65 10.15
N LEU A 63 11.72 -6.36 11.08
CA LEU A 63 10.32 -6.81 10.99
C LEU A 63 9.64 -6.27 9.73
N VAL A 64 9.86 -5.01 9.39
CA VAL A 64 9.33 -4.38 8.18
C VAL A 64 9.86 -5.09 6.92
N ILE A 65 11.15 -5.42 6.84
CA ILE A 65 11.71 -6.18 5.71
C ILE A 65 11.00 -7.54 5.55
N LEU A 66 10.74 -8.25 6.66
CA LEU A 66 10.02 -9.52 6.61
C LEU A 66 8.59 -9.34 6.08
N ILE A 67 7.87 -8.32 6.55
CA ILE A 67 6.50 -8.03 6.10
C ILE A 67 6.48 -7.68 4.61
N MET A 68 7.38 -6.80 4.15
CA MET A 68 7.48 -6.40 2.74
C MET A 68 7.84 -7.58 1.84
N ARG A 69 8.69 -8.50 2.32
CA ARG A 69 9.02 -9.72 1.59
C ARG A 69 7.79 -10.62 1.43
N MET A 70 7.03 -10.85 2.50
CA MET A 70 5.80 -11.66 2.44
C MET A 70 4.75 -11.01 1.52
N LEU A 71 4.58 -9.69 1.60
CA LEU A 71 3.69 -8.95 0.70
C LEU A 71 4.15 -9.02 -0.76
N GLY A 72 5.46 -8.97 -1.02
CA GLY A 72 6.02 -9.12 -2.36
C GLY A 72 5.77 -10.52 -2.94
N GLU A 73 5.93 -11.56 -2.13
CA GLU A 73 5.60 -12.94 -2.53
C GLU A 73 4.10 -13.09 -2.85
N MET A 74 3.21 -12.51 -2.04
CA MET A 74 1.77 -12.51 -2.32
C MET A 74 1.41 -11.69 -3.57
N ALA A 75 2.05 -10.54 -3.78
CA ALA A 75 1.79 -9.66 -4.92
C ALA A 75 2.26 -10.25 -6.26
N THR A 76 3.33 -11.04 -6.25
CA THR A 76 3.78 -11.77 -7.44
C THR A 76 2.92 -13.01 -7.71
N ALA A 77 2.49 -13.73 -6.66
CA ALA A 77 1.63 -14.90 -6.81
C ALA A 77 0.20 -14.55 -7.27
N ARG A 78 -0.35 -13.42 -6.82
CA ARG A 78 -1.68 -12.93 -7.20
C ARG A 78 -1.63 -11.44 -7.52
N PRO A 79 -1.34 -11.06 -8.78
CA PRO A 79 -1.35 -9.66 -9.19
C PRO A 79 -2.78 -9.12 -9.21
N ALA A 80 -3.25 -8.66 -8.06
CA ALA A 80 -4.54 -7.98 -7.92
C ALA A 80 -4.37 -6.48 -8.19
N VAL A 81 -5.37 -5.85 -8.80
CA VAL A 81 -5.37 -4.40 -9.10
C VAL A 81 -5.70 -3.54 -7.86
N GLY A 82 -5.43 -4.07 -6.65
CA GLY A 82 -5.83 -3.52 -5.36
C GLY A 82 -4.68 -3.34 -4.36
N SER A 83 -4.93 -2.56 -3.31
CA SER A 83 -3.99 -2.35 -2.19
C SER A 83 -3.85 -3.60 -1.32
N PHE A 84 -2.95 -3.60 -0.34
CA PHE A 84 -2.75 -4.73 0.58
C PHE A 84 -4.03 -5.16 1.35
N ALA A 85 -4.99 -4.25 1.51
CA ALA A 85 -6.31 -4.55 2.05
C ALA A 85 -7.08 -5.59 1.21
N GLU A 86 -6.80 -5.69 -0.10
CA GLU A 86 -7.33 -6.73 -0.99
C GLU A 86 -6.85 -8.12 -0.56
N TYR A 87 -5.56 -8.27 -0.23
CA TYR A 87 -5.02 -9.55 0.25
C TYR A 87 -5.65 -9.94 1.60
N GLY A 88 -5.87 -8.96 2.49
CA GLY A 88 -6.61 -9.18 3.74
C GLY A 88 -8.05 -9.61 3.48
N ARG A 89 -8.71 -9.02 2.50
CA ARG A 89 -10.07 -9.39 2.10
C ARG A 89 -10.16 -10.81 1.55
N MET A 90 -9.21 -11.19 0.70
CA MET A 90 -9.13 -12.53 0.14
C MET A 90 -8.81 -13.59 1.19
N ALA A 91 -7.99 -13.26 2.20
CA ALA A 91 -7.56 -14.23 3.22
C ALA A 91 -8.54 -14.38 4.38
N LEU A 92 -9.16 -13.28 4.82
CA LEU A 92 -9.94 -13.21 6.07
C LEU A 92 -11.40 -12.78 5.84
N GLY A 93 -11.80 -12.48 4.60
CA GLY A 93 -13.16 -12.10 4.21
C GLY A 93 -13.38 -10.60 4.11
N GLU A 94 -14.59 -10.22 3.67
CA GLU A 94 -14.95 -8.83 3.30
C GLU A 94 -14.73 -7.82 4.44
N TRP A 95 -15.05 -8.23 5.68
CA TRP A 95 -14.89 -7.41 6.89
C TRP A 95 -13.43 -7.04 7.17
N ALA A 96 -12.49 -7.97 6.95
CA ALA A 96 -11.07 -7.70 7.17
C ALA A 96 -10.53 -6.69 6.14
N GLY A 97 -10.99 -6.77 4.89
CA GLY A 97 -10.68 -5.78 3.86
C GLY A 97 -11.24 -4.40 4.21
N PHE A 98 -12.49 -4.33 4.70
CA PHE A 98 -13.10 -3.07 5.15
C PHE A 98 -12.34 -2.44 6.32
N LEU A 99 -12.04 -3.22 7.36
CA LEU A 99 -11.28 -2.74 8.53
C LEU A 99 -9.88 -2.25 8.13
N MET A 100 -9.17 -2.99 7.27
CA MET A 100 -7.86 -2.57 6.78
C MET A 100 -7.93 -1.28 5.96
N GLY A 101 -8.93 -1.14 5.10
CA GLY A 101 -9.17 0.10 4.35
C GLY A 101 -9.50 1.28 5.27
N TRP A 102 -10.31 1.05 6.30
CA TRP A 102 -10.70 2.08 7.27
C TRP A 102 -9.53 2.54 8.12
N LEU A 103 -8.74 1.61 8.68
CA LEU A 103 -7.55 1.94 9.47
C LEU A 103 -6.51 2.69 8.62
N TYR A 104 -6.32 2.28 7.36
CA TYR A 104 -5.37 2.93 6.46
C TYR A 104 -5.77 4.39 6.13
N TRP A 105 -7.06 4.70 6.08
CA TRP A 105 -7.51 6.07 5.87
C TRP A 105 -7.40 6.93 7.13
N TYR A 106 -7.56 6.33 8.31
CA TYR A 106 -7.57 7.06 9.58
C TYR A 106 -6.17 7.51 10.04
N PHE A 107 -5.13 6.71 9.77
CA PHE A 107 -3.73 7.01 10.12
C PHE A 107 -3.02 7.81 9.04
#